data_AF-A0A6P0YY83-F1
#
_entry.id   AF-A0A6P0YY83-F1
#
_cell.length_a   1.000
_cell.length_b   1.000
_cell.length_c   1.000
_cell.angle_alpha   90.00
_cell.angle_beta   90.00
_cell.angle_gamma   90.00
#
_symmetry.space_group_name_H-M   'P 1'
#
loop_
_entity.id
_entity.type
_entity.pdbx_description
1 polymer ?
#
loop_
_entity_poly.entity_id
_entity_poly.type
_entity_poly.pdbx_seq_one_letter_code
_entity_poly.pdbx_strand_id
1 'polypeptide(L)'
;VYFQMADIYLDSTPFSGTTSLIEPLEVGLPIVSYQGQYFRSAMGAAILKSLDLHDLVGASFEEYIQKAIALGTNEQFRAQIKHQVRVAMSQKPTVLDSRIYAAQIGDLFNKLFMDKLSQSLCEILRLRAINLIAFPDWQQSEDRLLKDLMELVWAIAHHPNQESMTLLLVLDGTVVDAEGASLALSSVAMNLMMEDDDTTAYEELEISLVEELGPAQWQVLFHQIQGRIILKKENQDVIAAANAYNLPASKIETLATLFC
;
A
#
# COMPACT_ATOMS: atom_id res chain seq x y z
N VAL A 1 27.53 -29.46 20.84
CA VAL A 1 28.11 -30.37 21.88
C VAL A 1 28.26 -29.65 23.22
N TYR A 2 28.84 -28.45 23.28
CA TYR A 2 29.05 -27.73 24.55
C TYR A 2 27.76 -27.32 25.29
N PHE A 3 26.73 -26.82 24.60
CA PHE A 3 25.49 -26.38 25.25
C PHE A 3 24.72 -27.49 25.98
N GLN A 4 24.88 -28.75 25.58
CA GLN A 4 24.23 -29.88 26.25
C GLN A 4 24.84 -30.17 27.64
N MET A 5 26.06 -29.67 27.90
CA MET A 5 26.72 -29.79 29.20
C MET A 5 26.41 -28.61 30.13
N ALA A 6 25.80 -27.54 29.62
CA ALA A 6 25.45 -26.37 30.40
C ALA A 6 24.09 -26.54 31.09
N ASP A 7 23.91 -25.84 32.21
CA ASP A 7 22.64 -25.84 32.94
C ASP A 7 21.76 -24.63 32.63
N ILE A 8 22.38 -23.48 32.36
CA ILE A 8 21.74 -22.19 32.08
C ILE A 8 22.64 -21.41 31.12
N TYR A 9 22.03 -20.66 30.22
CA TYR A 9 22.68 -19.63 29.42
C TYR A 9 22.27 -18.25 29.96
N LEU A 10 23.25 -17.40 30.22
CA LEU A 10 23.03 -16.02 30.66
C LEU A 10 23.25 -15.10 29.47
N ASP A 11 22.19 -14.49 28.97
CA ASP A 11 22.27 -13.57 27.84
C ASP A 11 22.96 -12.27 28.23
N SER A 12 23.72 -11.70 27.30
CA SER A 12 24.51 -10.49 27.56
C SER A 12 23.65 -9.22 27.51
N THR A 13 24.09 -8.20 28.23
CA THR A 13 23.53 -6.85 28.20
C THR A 13 24.69 -5.84 28.30
N PRO A 14 24.67 -4.69 27.60
CA PRO A 14 23.58 -4.10 26.82
C PRO A 14 23.42 -4.66 25.41
N PHE A 15 24.28 -5.59 24.99
CA PHE A 15 24.17 -6.24 23.68
C PHE A 15 23.64 -7.65 23.86
N SER A 16 22.34 -7.83 23.61
CA SER A 16 21.68 -9.12 23.74
C SER A 16 21.94 -10.02 22.53
N GLY A 17 21.96 -11.32 22.80
CA GLY A 17 22.04 -12.35 21.79
C GLY A 17 20.83 -12.36 20.85
N THR A 18 21.07 -12.92 19.67
CA THR A 18 20.02 -13.18 18.67
C THR A 18 20.23 -14.59 18.14
N THR A 19 20.98 -14.74 17.05
CA THR A 19 21.35 -16.04 16.47
C THR A 19 22.06 -16.94 17.50
N SER A 20 22.88 -16.34 18.38
CA SER A 20 23.58 -17.07 19.44
C SER A 20 22.67 -17.72 20.48
N LEU A 21 21.39 -17.34 20.54
CA LEU A 21 20.41 -17.94 21.45
C LEU A 21 19.75 -19.18 20.86
N ILE A 22 19.81 -19.37 19.53
CA ILE A 22 19.09 -20.46 18.85
C ILE A 22 19.65 -21.83 19.21
N GLU A 23 20.96 -22.04 19.06
CA GLU A 23 21.59 -23.35 19.39
C GLU A 23 21.36 -23.78 20.86
N PRO A 24 21.50 -22.89 21.88
CA PRO A 24 21.06 -23.19 23.24
C PRO A 24 19.60 -23.62 23.35
N LEU A 25 18.68 -22.90 22.72
CA LEU A 25 17.24 -23.21 22.77
C LEU A 25 16.95 -24.56 22.11
N GLU A 26 17.58 -24.88 20.99
CA GLU A 26 17.41 -26.15 20.27
C GLU A 26 17.75 -27.38 21.12
N VAL A 27 18.71 -27.27 22.04
CA VAL A 27 19.06 -28.35 22.98
C VAL A 27 18.28 -28.29 24.29
N GLY A 28 17.36 -27.33 24.43
CA GLY A 28 16.53 -27.13 25.62
C GLY A 28 17.24 -26.41 26.77
N LEU A 29 18.33 -25.68 26.52
CA LEU A 29 19.06 -24.94 27.55
C LEU A 29 18.24 -23.71 27.99
N PRO A 30 17.88 -23.57 29.27
CA PRO A 30 17.23 -22.38 29.78
C PRO A 30 18.11 -21.15 29.54
N ILE A 31 17.53 -20.11 28.95
CA ILE A 31 18.19 -18.81 28.75
C ILE A 31 17.56 -17.82 29.70
N VAL A 32 18.34 -16.97 30.37
CA VAL A 32 17.80 -15.77 31.03
C VAL A 32 18.21 -14.56 30.20
N SER A 33 17.26 -13.69 29.85
CA SER A 33 17.53 -12.45 29.12
C SER A 33 16.94 -11.25 29.84
N TYR A 34 17.58 -10.09 29.68
CA TYR A 34 17.15 -8.84 30.27
C TYR A 34 16.32 -8.03 29.26
N GLN A 35 15.17 -7.51 29.68
CA GLN A 35 14.38 -6.58 28.87
C GLN A 35 15.01 -5.18 28.94
N GLY A 36 15.95 -4.91 28.04
CA GLY A 36 16.52 -3.57 27.90
C GLY A 36 15.54 -2.55 27.29
N GLN A 37 15.90 -1.27 27.42
CA GLN A 37 15.14 -0.13 26.88
C GLN A 37 15.43 0.17 25.40
N TYR A 38 16.54 -0.37 24.87
CA TYR A 38 16.98 -0.11 23.50
C TYR A 38 16.83 -1.37 22.67
N PHE A 39 16.70 -1.20 21.35
CA PHE A 39 16.51 -2.31 20.40
C PHE A 39 17.51 -3.46 20.63
N ARG A 40 18.81 -3.15 20.70
CA ARG A 40 19.88 -4.16 20.89
C ARG A 40 19.86 -4.85 22.25
N SER A 41 19.39 -4.19 23.29
CA SER A 41 19.31 -4.78 24.63
C SER A 41 18.00 -5.52 24.88
N ALA A 42 17.05 -5.47 23.95
CA ALA A 42 15.75 -6.13 24.04
C ALA A 42 15.60 -7.37 23.14
N MET A 43 16.60 -7.69 22.30
CA MET A 43 16.44 -8.70 21.25
C MET A 43 16.22 -10.12 21.81
N GLY A 44 17.01 -10.54 22.79
CA GLY A 44 16.89 -11.85 23.43
C GLY A 44 15.58 -11.99 24.19
N ALA A 45 15.16 -10.94 24.90
CA ALA A 45 13.83 -10.88 25.51
C ALA A 45 12.71 -11.03 24.48
N ALA A 46 12.83 -10.40 23.30
CA ALA A 46 11.85 -10.54 22.22
C ALA A 46 11.80 -11.97 21.66
N ILE A 47 12.96 -12.63 21.46
CA ILE A 47 13.02 -14.04 21.06
C ILE A 47 12.31 -14.93 22.09
N LEU A 48 12.63 -14.81 23.37
CA LEU A 48 11.99 -15.60 24.42
C LEU A 48 10.47 -15.37 24.47
N LYS A 49 10.01 -14.12 24.35
CA LYS A 49 8.57 -13.80 24.30
C LYS A 49 7.88 -14.40 23.09
N SER A 50 8.50 -14.38 21.91
CA SER A 50 7.96 -15.02 20.70
C SER A 50 7.86 -16.54 20.79
N LEU A 51 8.60 -17.15 21.73
CA LEU A 51 8.53 -18.57 22.07
C LEU A 51 7.60 -18.86 23.26
N ASP A 52 6.87 -17.84 23.74
CA ASP A 52 6.03 -17.90 24.94
C ASP A 52 6.80 -18.20 26.25
N LEU A 53 8.11 -17.93 26.29
CA LEU A 53 8.99 -18.14 27.44
C LEU A 53 9.14 -16.88 28.31
N HIS A 54 8.01 -16.29 28.69
CA HIS A 54 7.96 -15.02 29.43
C HIS A 54 8.69 -15.08 30.78
N ASP A 55 8.66 -16.23 31.46
CA ASP A 55 9.29 -16.43 32.76
C ASP A 55 10.82 -16.34 32.74
N LEU A 56 11.42 -16.36 31.56
CA LEU A 56 12.86 -16.26 31.33
C LEU A 56 13.35 -14.83 31.06
N VAL A 57 12.44 -13.86 31.03
CA VAL A 57 12.74 -12.45 30.80
C VAL A 57 12.69 -11.67 32.11
N GLY A 58 13.81 -11.05 32.50
CA GLY A 58 13.84 -10.10 33.62
C GLY A 58 13.44 -8.71 33.17
N ALA A 59 12.40 -8.12 33.77
CA ALA A 59 11.96 -6.75 33.46
C ALA A 59 12.87 -5.68 34.10
N SER A 60 13.65 -6.08 35.11
CA SER A 60 14.70 -5.30 35.76
C SER A 60 15.99 -6.12 35.84
N PHE A 61 17.13 -5.46 36.09
CA PHE A 61 18.39 -6.17 36.29
C PHE A 61 18.36 -7.05 37.55
N GLU A 62 17.62 -6.62 38.58
CA GLU A 62 17.40 -7.41 39.79
C GLU A 62 16.60 -8.69 39.49
N GLU A 63 15.52 -8.60 38.72
CA GLU A 63 14.77 -9.78 38.28
C GLU A 63 15.60 -10.72 37.40
N TYR A 64 16.43 -10.18 36.52
CA TYR A 64 17.37 -10.96 35.71
C TYR A 64 18.29 -11.81 36.62
N ILE A 65 18.87 -11.18 37.65
CA ILE A 65 19.72 -11.88 38.63
C ILE A 65 18.90 -12.91 39.41
N GLN A 66 17.71 -12.56 39.91
CA GLN A 66 16.88 -13.47 40.69
C GLN A 66 16.47 -14.71 39.87
N LYS A 67 16.12 -14.54 38.60
CA LYS A 67 15.79 -15.64 37.68
C LYS A 67 17.01 -16.53 37.42
N ALA A 68 18.19 -15.94 37.22
CA ALA A 68 19.43 -16.68 37.06
C ALA A 68 19.77 -17.51 38.32
N ILE A 69 19.63 -16.93 39.51
CA ILE A 69 19.83 -17.62 40.79
C ILE A 69 18.81 -18.75 40.97
N ALA A 70 17.52 -18.49 40.73
CA ALA A 70 16.47 -19.49 40.87
C ALA A 70 16.72 -20.69 39.96
N LEU A 71 17.03 -20.44 38.68
CA LEU A 71 17.41 -21.50 37.75
C LEU A 71 18.71 -22.20 38.17
N GLY A 72 19.67 -21.49 38.78
CA GLY A 72 20.98 -22.01 39.18
C GLY A 72 20.93 -22.92 40.41
N THR A 73 20.01 -22.64 41.32
CA THR A 73 19.97 -23.28 42.65
C THR A 73 18.81 -24.26 42.82
N ASN A 74 17.77 -24.19 41.99
CA ASN A 74 16.61 -25.07 42.07
C ASN A 74 16.59 -26.06 40.90
N GLU A 75 17.02 -27.30 41.16
CA GLU A 75 17.09 -28.36 40.15
C GLU A 75 15.72 -28.73 39.57
N GLN A 76 14.69 -28.82 40.42
CA GLN A 76 13.33 -29.16 39.99
C GLN A 76 12.76 -28.08 39.06
N PHE A 77 12.91 -26.80 39.42
CA PHE A 77 12.48 -25.68 38.59
C PHE A 77 13.25 -25.65 37.26
N ARG A 78 14.58 -25.83 37.30
CA ARG A 78 15.41 -25.89 36.09
C ARG A 78 14.99 -27.04 35.16
N ALA A 79 14.64 -28.22 35.70
CA ALA A 79 14.14 -29.34 34.91
C ALA A 79 12.78 -29.03 34.25
N GLN A 80 11.88 -28.36 34.97
CA GLN A 80 10.61 -27.88 34.43
C GLN A 80 10.81 -26.90 33.27
N ILE A 81 11.68 -25.90 33.45
CA ILE A 81 11.97 -24.93 32.39
C ILE A 81 12.67 -25.60 31.19
N LYS A 82 13.63 -26.51 31.40
CA LYS A 82 14.24 -27.32 30.33
C LYS A 82 13.17 -28.04 29.50
N HIS A 83 12.15 -28.58 30.15
CA HIS A 83 11.02 -29.21 29.46
C HIS A 83 10.20 -28.19 28.65
N GLN A 84 9.85 -27.04 29.23
CA GLN A 84 9.11 -25.99 28.53
C GLN A 84 9.83 -25.48 27.27
N VAL A 85 11.15 -25.23 27.35
CA VAL A 85 11.96 -24.81 26.19
C VAL A 85 11.92 -25.86 25.09
N ARG A 86 12.07 -27.15 25.42
CA ARG A 86 12.00 -28.23 24.43
C ARG A 86 10.63 -28.32 23.78
N VAL A 87 9.55 -28.17 24.55
CA VAL A 87 8.19 -28.14 24.01
C VAL A 87 8.03 -26.99 23.04
N ALA A 88 8.39 -25.76 23.42
CA ALA A 88 8.30 -24.58 22.56
C ALA A 88 9.08 -24.76 21.24
N MET A 89 10.31 -25.29 21.31
CA MET A 89 11.13 -25.52 20.12
C MET A 89 10.61 -26.66 19.24
N SER A 90 10.04 -27.71 19.83
CA SER A 90 9.47 -28.84 19.07
C SER A 90 8.24 -28.47 18.25
N GLN A 91 7.54 -27.38 18.63
CA GLN A 91 6.37 -26.86 17.92
C GLN A 91 6.72 -26.12 16.62
N LYS A 92 8.00 -26.05 16.23
CA LYS A 92 8.49 -25.29 15.07
C LYS A 92 8.02 -23.84 15.13
N PRO A 93 8.56 -23.06 16.08
CA PRO A 93 8.06 -21.72 16.35
C PRO A 93 8.17 -20.85 15.10
N THR A 94 7.12 -20.09 14.83
CA THR A 94 7.00 -19.25 13.62
C THR A 94 8.13 -18.23 13.49
N VAL A 95 8.69 -17.75 14.62
CA VAL A 95 9.85 -16.85 14.64
C VAL A 95 11.10 -17.44 13.98
N LEU A 96 11.19 -18.77 13.86
CA LEU A 96 12.29 -19.48 13.19
C LEU A 96 11.89 -20.05 11.82
N ASP A 97 10.66 -19.81 11.36
CA ASP A 97 10.22 -20.21 10.02
C ASP A 97 10.46 -19.08 9.02
N SER A 98 11.50 -19.25 8.21
CA SER A 98 11.89 -18.25 7.20
C SER A 98 10.83 -18.02 6.13
N ARG A 99 9.99 -19.00 5.81
CA ARG A 99 8.94 -18.86 4.78
C ARG A 99 7.77 -18.06 5.29
N ILE A 100 7.32 -18.33 6.52
CA ILE A 100 6.26 -17.54 7.17
C ILE A 100 6.71 -16.10 7.33
N TYR A 101 7.93 -15.88 7.81
CA TYR A 101 8.49 -14.53 7.96
C TYR A 101 8.59 -13.79 6.61
N ALA A 102 9.09 -14.47 5.56
CA ALA A 102 9.19 -13.89 4.22
C ALA A 102 7.82 -13.50 3.66
N ALA A 103 6.78 -14.33 3.88
CA ALA A 103 5.42 -14.00 3.47
C ALA A 103 4.89 -12.74 4.19
N GLN A 104 5.06 -12.66 5.51
CA GLN A 104 4.61 -11.51 6.31
C GLN A 104 5.30 -10.20 5.90
N ILE A 105 6.62 -10.24 5.64
CA ILE A 105 7.35 -9.07 5.12
C ILE A 105 6.91 -8.73 3.70
N GLY A 106 6.67 -9.73 2.85
CA GLY A 106 6.15 -9.54 1.50
C GLY A 106 4.80 -8.82 1.49
N ASP A 107 3.89 -9.22 2.36
CA ASP A 107 2.58 -8.57 2.52
C ASP A 107 2.73 -7.11 2.94
N LEU A 108 3.65 -6.82 3.87
CA LEU A 108 3.93 -5.45 4.30
C LEU A 108 4.52 -4.60 3.17
N PHE A 109 5.48 -5.14 2.42
CA PHE A 109 6.07 -4.43 1.27
C PHE A 109 5.04 -4.17 0.18
N ASN A 110 4.18 -5.15 -0.12
CA ASN A 110 3.10 -4.95 -1.09
C ASN A 110 2.15 -3.84 -0.64
N LYS A 111 1.76 -3.83 0.64
CA LYS A 111 0.94 -2.76 1.20
C LYS A 111 1.60 -1.39 1.05
N LEU A 112 2.86 -1.25 1.49
CA LEU A 112 3.59 0.02 1.39
C LEU A 112 3.77 0.48 -0.06
N PHE A 113 4.00 -0.46 -0.98
CA PHE A 113 4.11 -0.18 -2.40
C PHE A 113 2.78 0.33 -2.97
N MET A 114 1.67 -0.34 -2.68
CA MET A 114 0.34 0.06 -3.16
C MET A 114 -0.09 1.41 -2.58
N ASP A 115 0.18 1.65 -1.29
CA ASP A 115 -0.07 2.94 -0.65
C ASP A 115 0.73 4.07 -1.35
N LYS A 116 2.02 3.83 -1.60
CA LYS A 116 2.88 4.80 -2.30
C LYS A 116 2.45 5.02 -3.76
N LEU A 117 2.05 3.95 -4.45
CA LEU A 117 1.55 4.01 -5.81
C LEU A 117 0.26 4.84 -5.89
N SER A 118 -0.67 4.61 -4.95
CA SER A 118 -1.91 5.38 -4.85
C SER A 118 -1.63 6.86 -4.61
N GLN A 119 -0.75 7.17 -3.65
CA GLN A 119 -0.39 8.56 -3.39
C GLN A 119 0.25 9.22 -4.62
N SER A 120 1.16 8.52 -5.29
CA SER A 120 1.82 9.03 -6.49
C SER A 120 0.83 9.29 -7.62
N LEU A 121 -0.16 8.41 -7.83
CA LEU A 121 -1.19 8.62 -8.84
C LEU A 121 -2.10 9.80 -8.50
N CYS A 122 -2.49 9.94 -7.23
CA CYS A 122 -3.27 11.10 -6.79
C CYS A 122 -2.54 12.43 -7.05
N GLU A 123 -1.23 12.47 -6.82
CA GLU A 123 -0.40 13.65 -7.05
C GLU A 123 -0.19 13.92 -8.55
N ILE A 124 0.14 12.90 -9.34
CA ILE A 124 0.43 13.04 -10.79
C ILE A 124 -0.83 13.40 -11.58
N LEU A 125 -1.95 12.71 -11.31
CA LEU A 125 -3.23 12.91 -12.01
C LEU A 125 -4.12 13.93 -11.31
N ARG A 126 -3.60 14.62 -10.28
CA ARG A 126 -4.29 15.68 -9.53
C ARG A 126 -5.72 15.29 -9.14
N LEU A 127 -5.85 14.08 -8.58
CA LEU A 127 -7.15 13.53 -8.24
C LEU A 127 -7.79 14.34 -7.10
N ARG A 128 -9.08 14.63 -7.25
CA ARG A 128 -9.90 15.33 -6.25
C ARG A 128 -10.93 14.36 -5.64
N ALA A 129 -11.94 14.89 -4.94
CA ALA A 129 -12.94 14.08 -4.25
C ALA A 129 -13.80 13.24 -5.21
N ILE A 130 -14.02 13.74 -6.43
CA ILE A 130 -14.77 13.07 -7.48
C ILE A 130 -13.89 13.00 -8.74
N ASN A 131 -13.60 11.81 -9.22
CA ASN A 131 -12.77 11.55 -10.39
C ASN A 131 -13.58 10.77 -11.40
N LEU A 132 -13.80 11.37 -12.57
CA LEU A 132 -14.50 10.73 -13.69
C LEU A 132 -13.52 10.47 -14.82
N ILE A 133 -13.67 9.34 -15.50
CA ILE A 133 -12.76 8.94 -16.57
C ILE A 133 -13.50 8.83 -17.90
N ALA A 134 -12.87 9.30 -18.98
CA ALA A 134 -13.38 9.15 -20.34
C ALA A 134 -12.28 8.54 -21.23
N PHE A 135 -12.72 7.83 -22.27
CA PHE A 135 -11.83 7.14 -23.22
C PHE A 135 -12.09 7.65 -24.65
N PRO A 136 -11.69 8.89 -25.00
CA PRO A 136 -11.87 9.41 -26.34
C PRO A 136 -11.20 8.51 -27.38
N ASP A 137 -11.87 8.29 -28.50
CA ASP A 137 -11.20 7.74 -29.68
C ASP A 137 -10.42 8.85 -30.39
N TRP A 138 -9.11 8.89 -30.16
CA TRP A 138 -8.20 9.89 -30.72
C TRP A 138 -7.91 9.69 -32.22
N GLN A 139 -8.31 8.56 -32.82
CA GLN A 139 -8.17 8.31 -34.26
C GLN A 139 -9.29 8.98 -35.09
N GLN A 140 -10.23 9.64 -34.42
CA GLN A 140 -11.29 10.39 -35.08
C GLN A 140 -10.77 11.60 -35.86
N SER A 141 -11.58 12.10 -36.79
CA SER A 141 -11.34 13.40 -37.41
C SER A 141 -11.36 14.51 -36.35
N GLU A 142 -10.45 15.46 -36.46
CA GLU A 142 -10.28 16.59 -35.53
C GLU A 142 -11.61 17.29 -35.18
N ASP A 143 -12.42 17.66 -36.19
CA ASP A 143 -13.72 18.31 -35.98
C ASP A 143 -14.67 17.53 -35.07
N ARG A 144 -14.68 16.19 -35.19
CA ARG A 144 -15.54 15.32 -34.37
C ARG A 144 -14.99 15.18 -32.96
N LEU A 145 -13.68 15.00 -32.84
CA LEU A 145 -13.01 14.90 -31.55
C LEU A 145 -13.19 16.19 -30.75
N LEU A 146 -12.94 17.36 -31.36
CA LEU A 146 -13.13 18.65 -30.72
C LEU A 146 -14.58 18.83 -30.25
N LYS A 147 -15.56 18.48 -31.08
CA LYS A 147 -16.97 18.56 -30.69
C LYS A 147 -17.32 17.65 -29.51
N ASP A 148 -16.87 16.41 -29.53
CA ASP A 148 -17.13 15.45 -28.45
C ASP A 148 -16.45 15.88 -27.14
N LEU A 149 -15.22 16.40 -27.20
CA LEU A 149 -14.52 16.96 -26.05
C LEU A 149 -15.16 18.25 -25.53
N MET A 150 -15.64 19.14 -26.42
CA MET A 150 -16.38 20.34 -26.02
C MET A 150 -17.64 19.99 -25.24
N GLU A 151 -18.46 19.04 -25.73
CA GLU A 151 -19.66 18.59 -25.02
C GLU A 151 -19.34 18.01 -23.63
N LEU A 152 -18.26 17.24 -23.53
CA LEU A 152 -17.80 16.66 -22.27
C LEU A 152 -17.31 17.72 -21.29
N VAL A 153 -16.38 18.58 -21.74
CA VAL A 153 -15.76 19.62 -20.90
C VAL A 153 -16.82 20.62 -20.43
N TRP A 154 -17.73 21.02 -21.32
CA TRP A 154 -18.85 21.90 -20.97
C TRP A 154 -19.72 21.29 -19.87
N ALA A 155 -20.06 20.01 -19.97
CA ALA A 155 -20.91 19.34 -18.99
C ALA A 155 -20.26 19.22 -17.60
N ILE A 156 -18.92 19.08 -17.53
CA ILE A 156 -18.21 19.09 -16.25
C ILE A 156 -18.03 20.52 -15.72
N ALA A 157 -17.72 21.50 -16.59
CA ALA A 157 -17.58 22.90 -16.21
C ALA A 157 -18.85 23.44 -15.51
N HIS A 158 -20.03 23.01 -15.96
CA HIS A 158 -21.32 23.42 -15.40
C HIS A 158 -21.87 22.49 -14.31
N HIS A 159 -21.07 21.55 -13.82
CA HIS A 159 -21.50 20.63 -12.78
C HIS A 159 -21.50 21.32 -11.40
N PRO A 160 -22.51 21.12 -10.53
CA PRO A 160 -22.57 21.78 -9.22
C PRO A 160 -21.37 21.55 -8.31
N ASN A 161 -20.66 20.43 -8.50
CA ASN A 161 -19.47 20.04 -7.72
C ASN A 161 -18.15 20.16 -8.50
N GLN A 162 -18.11 20.93 -9.60
CA GLN A 162 -16.97 21.02 -10.51
C GLN A 162 -15.63 21.30 -9.81
N GLU A 163 -15.60 22.17 -8.79
CA GLU A 163 -14.39 22.47 -8.01
C GLU A 163 -13.79 21.23 -7.33
N SER A 164 -14.61 20.24 -7.00
CA SER A 164 -14.20 19.00 -6.34
C SER A 164 -13.95 17.85 -7.33
N MET A 165 -13.97 18.14 -8.63
CA MET A 165 -13.90 17.14 -9.69
C MET A 165 -12.58 17.17 -10.46
N THR A 166 -12.10 15.97 -10.80
CA THR A 166 -11.04 15.78 -11.81
C THR A 166 -11.59 14.96 -12.96
N LEU A 167 -11.49 15.48 -14.17
CA LEU A 167 -11.78 14.75 -15.39
C LEU A 167 -10.49 14.09 -15.91
N LEU A 168 -10.50 12.77 -16.02
CA LEU A 168 -9.40 12.00 -16.58
C LEU A 168 -9.69 11.64 -18.04
N LEU A 169 -8.77 11.98 -18.94
CA LEU A 169 -8.85 11.62 -20.35
C LEU A 169 -7.74 10.63 -20.67
N VAL A 170 -8.13 9.41 -21.04
CA VAL A 170 -7.16 8.36 -21.36
C VAL A 170 -6.63 8.55 -22.78
N LEU A 171 -5.30 8.54 -22.90
CA LEU A 171 -4.61 8.64 -24.18
C LEU A 171 -4.42 7.26 -24.79
N ASP A 172 -4.40 7.23 -26.12
CA ASP A 172 -3.86 6.12 -26.89
C ASP A 172 -2.44 6.49 -27.32
N GLY A 173 -1.44 6.00 -26.59
CA GLY A 173 -0.03 6.31 -26.81
C GLY A 173 0.51 5.92 -28.19
N THR A 174 -0.26 5.16 -28.98
CA THR A 174 0.08 4.84 -30.37
C THR A 174 -0.40 5.89 -31.38
N VAL A 175 -1.33 6.75 -30.98
CA VAL A 175 -2.03 7.71 -31.86
C VAL A 175 -1.70 9.14 -31.47
N VAL A 176 -1.70 9.46 -30.18
CA VAL A 176 -1.50 10.81 -29.67
C VAL A 176 -0.70 10.78 -28.37
N ASP A 177 0.23 11.71 -28.23
CA ASP A 177 0.97 11.92 -26.99
C ASP A 177 0.31 13.02 -26.13
N ALA A 178 0.87 13.27 -24.94
CA ALA A 178 0.34 14.26 -24.02
C ALA A 178 0.37 15.69 -24.59
N GLU A 179 1.34 16.02 -25.45
CA GLU A 179 1.46 17.34 -26.05
C GLU A 179 0.36 17.58 -27.09
N GLY A 180 0.13 16.62 -27.99
CA GLY A 180 -0.96 16.68 -28.97
C GLY A 180 -2.34 16.74 -28.33
N ALA A 181 -2.57 15.96 -27.28
CA ALA A 181 -3.83 16.01 -26.53
C ALA A 181 -4.00 17.34 -25.77
N SER A 182 -2.93 17.90 -25.20
CA SER A 182 -2.97 19.20 -24.54
C SER A 182 -3.28 20.34 -25.52
N LEU A 183 -2.80 20.26 -26.76
CA LEU A 183 -3.13 21.22 -27.80
C LEU A 183 -4.63 21.15 -28.15
N ALA A 184 -5.18 19.95 -28.31
CA ALA A 184 -6.61 19.77 -28.56
C ALA A 184 -7.46 20.33 -27.41
N LEU A 185 -7.07 20.08 -26.15
CA LEU A 185 -7.73 20.66 -24.97
C LEU A 185 -7.65 22.18 -24.93
N SER A 186 -6.53 22.76 -25.35
CA SER A 186 -6.39 24.22 -25.44
C SER A 186 -7.35 24.81 -26.48
N SER A 187 -7.51 24.15 -27.63
CA SER A 187 -8.51 24.55 -28.64
C SER A 187 -9.93 24.43 -28.12
N VAL A 188 -10.26 23.34 -27.41
CA VAL A 188 -11.57 23.15 -26.76
C VAL A 188 -11.84 24.28 -25.76
N ALA A 189 -10.88 24.58 -24.87
CA ALA A 189 -11.01 25.64 -23.89
C ALA A 189 -11.22 27.02 -24.54
N MET A 190 -10.43 27.37 -25.57
CA MET A 190 -10.58 28.64 -26.28
C MET A 190 -11.96 28.78 -26.93
N ASN A 191 -12.45 27.73 -27.59
CA ASN A 191 -13.77 27.76 -28.22
C ASN A 191 -14.88 27.93 -27.18
N LEU A 192 -14.82 27.18 -26.08
CA LEU A 192 -15.83 27.29 -25.02
C LEU A 192 -15.82 28.66 -24.35
N MET A 193 -14.65 29.22 -24.05
CA MET A 193 -14.53 30.57 -23.48
C MET A 193 -14.99 31.69 -24.44
N MET A 194 -15.06 31.43 -25.75
CA MET A 194 -15.64 32.38 -26.72
C MET A 194 -17.15 32.26 -26.83
N GLU A 195 -17.70 31.06 -26.63
CA GLU A 195 -19.13 30.77 -26.75
C GLU A 195 -19.90 31.02 -25.45
N ASP A 196 -19.21 30.97 -24.31
CA ASP A 196 -19.78 31.08 -22.97
C ASP A 196 -19.39 32.40 -22.29
N ASP A 197 -20.37 33.05 -21.65
CA ASP A 197 -20.16 34.31 -20.93
C ASP A 197 -19.47 34.09 -19.58
N ASP A 198 -19.59 32.90 -18.98
CA ASP A 198 -18.92 32.54 -17.73
C ASP A 198 -17.62 31.80 -17.98
N THR A 199 -16.53 32.56 -18.14
CA THR A 199 -15.20 31.98 -18.34
C THR A 199 -14.60 31.38 -17.07
N THR A 200 -15.13 31.70 -15.88
CA THR A 200 -14.54 31.31 -14.60
C THR A 200 -14.66 29.81 -14.33
N ALA A 201 -15.77 29.21 -14.77
CA ALA A 201 -16.02 27.77 -14.66
C ALA A 201 -14.96 26.91 -15.38
N TYR A 202 -14.29 27.43 -16.40
CA TYR A 202 -13.25 26.71 -17.14
C TYR A 202 -11.86 26.88 -16.54
N GLU A 203 -11.62 27.93 -15.75
CA GLU A 203 -10.32 28.16 -15.09
C GLU A 203 -10.11 27.22 -13.89
N GLU A 204 -11.19 26.86 -13.19
CA GLU A 204 -11.14 26.01 -11.99
C GLU A 204 -11.17 24.50 -12.30
N LEU A 205 -11.46 24.17 -13.56
CA LEU A 205 -11.68 22.82 -14.04
C LEU A 205 -10.36 22.04 -14.05
N GLU A 206 -10.30 20.91 -13.36
CA GLU A 206 -9.15 20.01 -13.44
C GLU A 206 -9.35 18.94 -14.50
N ILE A 207 -8.50 18.95 -15.51
CA ILE A 207 -8.39 17.88 -16.51
C ILE A 207 -6.99 17.29 -16.42
N SER A 208 -6.89 15.98 -16.26
CA SER A 208 -5.62 15.25 -16.28
C SER A 208 -5.61 14.21 -17.39
N LEU A 209 -4.50 14.16 -18.13
CA LEU A 209 -4.29 13.19 -19.18
C LEU A 209 -3.70 11.91 -18.56
N VAL A 210 -4.30 10.77 -18.88
CA VAL A 210 -3.84 9.47 -18.41
C VAL A 210 -3.08 8.79 -19.55
N GLU A 211 -1.77 8.76 -19.42
CA GLU A 211 -0.86 8.02 -20.30
C GLU A 211 -0.89 6.51 -20.01
N GLU A 212 -0.01 5.74 -20.65
CA GLU A 212 0.07 4.29 -20.45
C GLU A 212 0.33 3.91 -18.99
N LEU A 213 -0.68 3.33 -18.34
CA LEU A 213 -0.58 2.77 -16.99
C LEU A 213 -0.43 1.26 -17.03
N GLY A 214 0.41 0.72 -16.14
CA GLY A 214 0.53 -0.71 -15.92
C GLY A 214 -0.67 -1.29 -15.14
N PRO A 215 -0.83 -2.63 -15.10
CA PRO A 215 -1.98 -3.28 -14.47
C PRO A 215 -2.22 -2.90 -13.00
N ALA A 216 -1.15 -2.79 -12.21
CA ALA A 216 -1.25 -2.40 -10.80
C ALA A 216 -1.69 -0.93 -10.64
N GLN A 217 -1.24 -0.04 -11.52
CA GLN A 217 -1.64 1.37 -11.53
C GLN A 217 -3.12 1.51 -11.88
N TRP A 218 -3.61 0.78 -12.89
CA TRP A 218 -5.03 0.74 -13.23
C TRP A 218 -5.88 0.25 -12.07
N GLN A 219 -5.46 -0.86 -11.44
CA GLN A 219 -6.16 -1.39 -10.27
C GLN A 219 -6.27 -0.34 -9.17
N VAL A 220 -5.17 0.34 -8.83
CA VAL A 220 -5.18 1.39 -7.80
C VAL A 220 -6.03 2.59 -8.23
N LEU A 221 -5.88 3.06 -9.47
CA LEU A 221 -6.63 4.19 -10.00
C LEU A 221 -8.13 3.94 -9.94
N PHE A 222 -8.61 2.76 -10.32
CA PHE A 222 -10.05 2.44 -10.29
C PHE A 222 -10.70 2.53 -8.91
N HIS A 223 -9.95 2.37 -7.82
CA HIS A 223 -10.48 2.61 -6.47
C HIS A 223 -10.72 4.10 -6.18
N GLN A 224 -10.13 4.99 -6.98
CA GLN A 224 -10.29 6.44 -6.90
C GLN A 224 -11.29 7.00 -7.90
N ILE A 225 -11.76 6.20 -8.87
CA ILE A 225 -12.69 6.61 -9.94
C ILE A 225 -14.14 6.31 -9.55
N GLN A 226 -15.01 7.30 -9.67
CA GLN A 226 -16.44 7.17 -9.35
C GLN A 226 -17.27 6.72 -10.55
N GLY A 227 -16.80 6.95 -11.78
CA GLY A 227 -17.48 6.47 -12.97
C GLY A 227 -16.76 6.78 -14.29
N ARG A 228 -17.15 6.04 -15.32
CA ARG A 228 -16.77 6.26 -16.72
C ARG A 228 -17.83 7.07 -17.44
N ILE A 229 -17.42 8.10 -18.17
CA ILE A 229 -18.30 8.88 -19.02
C ILE A 229 -18.30 8.29 -20.43
N ILE A 230 -19.47 7.88 -20.90
CA ILE A 230 -19.64 7.32 -22.24
C ILE A 230 -19.68 8.45 -23.26
N LEU A 231 -18.69 8.49 -24.16
CA LEU A 231 -18.63 9.41 -25.28
C LEU A 231 -19.34 8.83 -26.51
N LYS A 232 -19.64 9.67 -27.51
CA LYS A 232 -20.26 9.20 -28.77
C LYS A 232 -19.39 8.19 -29.50
N LYS A 233 -18.06 8.36 -29.41
CA LYS A 233 -17.08 7.40 -29.93
C LYS A 233 -15.94 7.24 -28.93
N GLU A 234 -15.89 6.05 -28.34
CA GLU A 234 -14.88 5.67 -27.35
C GLU A 234 -13.85 4.71 -27.96
N ASN A 235 -12.62 4.76 -27.47
CA ASN A 235 -11.59 3.79 -27.81
C ASN A 235 -11.82 2.46 -27.06
N GLN A 236 -12.51 1.51 -27.73
CA GLN A 236 -12.86 0.21 -27.15
C GLN A 236 -11.64 -0.65 -26.81
N ASP A 237 -10.55 -0.52 -27.56
CA ASP A 237 -9.33 -1.29 -27.34
C ASP A 237 -8.64 -0.87 -26.04
N VAL A 238 -8.54 0.44 -25.80
CA VAL A 238 -8.00 0.98 -24.54
C VAL A 238 -8.90 0.66 -23.35
N ILE A 239 -10.23 0.73 -23.52
CA ILE A 239 -11.17 0.33 -22.46
C ILE A 239 -10.99 -1.16 -22.09
N ALA A 240 -10.83 -2.01 -23.10
CA ALA A 240 -10.61 -3.44 -22.90
C ALA A 240 -9.27 -3.73 -22.23
N ALA A 241 -8.19 -3.08 -22.68
CA ALA A 241 -6.86 -3.23 -22.11
C ALA A 241 -6.80 -2.79 -20.64
N ALA A 242 -7.48 -1.69 -20.29
CA ALA A 242 -7.61 -1.21 -18.93
C ALA A 242 -8.63 -2.01 -18.09
N ASN A 243 -9.47 -2.86 -18.71
CA ASN A 243 -10.60 -3.53 -18.08
C ASN A 243 -11.63 -2.56 -17.43
N ALA A 244 -11.82 -1.41 -18.08
CA ALA A 244 -12.66 -0.32 -17.56
C ALA A 244 -14.17 -0.53 -17.74
N TYR A 245 -14.60 -1.63 -18.39
CA TYR A 245 -16.02 -2.01 -18.51
C TYR A 245 -16.70 -2.27 -17.16
N ASN A 246 -15.93 -2.53 -16.10
CA ASN A 246 -16.46 -2.77 -14.76
C ASN A 246 -16.78 -1.49 -13.98
N LEU A 247 -16.37 -0.32 -14.48
CA LEU A 247 -16.70 0.95 -13.85
C LEU A 247 -18.18 1.29 -14.08
N PRO A 248 -18.87 1.92 -13.11
CA PRO A 248 -20.17 2.51 -13.33
C PRO A 248 -20.10 3.48 -14.52
N ALA A 249 -21.00 3.33 -15.49
CA ALA A 249 -20.95 4.13 -16.70
C ALA A 249 -22.16 5.05 -16.79
N SER A 250 -21.92 6.33 -17.10
CA SER A 250 -22.95 7.36 -17.25
C SER A 250 -22.80 8.09 -18.56
N LYS A 251 -23.91 8.56 -19.13
CA LYS A 251 -23.87 9.43 -20.30
C LYS A 251 -23.71 10.89 -19.88
N ILE A 252 -23.19 11.71 -20.79
CA ILE A 252 -22.95 13.14 -20.55
C ILE A 252 -24.24 13.84 -20.09
N GLU A 253 -25.40 13.51 -20.67
CA GLU A 253 -26.67 14.19 -20.35
C GLU A 253 -27.16 13.94 -18.91
N THR A 254 -26.65 12.90 -18.26
CA THR A 254 -27.03 12.52 -16.89
C THR A 254 -26.07 13.07 -15.83
N LEU A 255 -24.96 13.70 -16.24
CA LEU A 255 -23.89 14.16 -15.33
C LEU A 255 -24.39 15.19 -14.32
N ALA A 256 -25.21 16.16 -14.72
CA ALA A 256 -25.70 17.23 -13.83
C ALA A 256 -26.54 16.73 -12.63
N THR A 257 -26.93 15.46 -12.61
CA THR A 257 -27.71 14.84 -11.51
C THR A 257 -26.91 13.83 -10.70
N LEU A 258 -25.67 13.55 -11.10
CA LEU A 258 -24.80 12.61 -10.41
C LEU A 258 -24.08 13.32 -9.26
N PHE A 259 -24.04 12.70 -8.08
CA PHE A 259 -23.33 13.22 -6.89
C PHE A 259 -23.87 14.56 -6.33
N CYS A 260 -25.06 14.99 -6.75
CA CYS A 260 -25.81 16.13 -6.20
C CYS A 260 -26.68 15.74 -4.99
#